data_AF-A0A3P7T7Z6-F1
#
_entry.id   AF-A0A3P7T7Z6-F1
#
_cell.length_a   1.000
_cell.length_b   1.000
_cell.length_c   1.000
_cell.angle_alpha   90.00
_cell.angle_beta   90.00
_cell.angle_gamma   90.00
#
_symmetry.space_group_name_H-M   'P 1'
#
loop_
_entity.id
_entity.type
_entity.pdbx_description
1 polymer ?
#
loop_
_entity_poly.entity_id
_entity_poly.type
_entity_poly.pdbx_seq_one_letter_code
_entity_poly.pdbx_strand_id
1 'polypeptide(L)'
;MISFMDYPHCEIRYIYCRGIEYPLVESRSIPAVVKWQLPLCNQDTEKSKLEEKLLLAEIGSYALNSDDEDKKESELLDISATYTKDVVRLFALACRADRQCRAAEFATYTHSGQIVQSMCNFASKTRHPLLAEKLEVTWSF
;
A
#
# COMPACT_ATOMS: atom_id res chain seq x y z
N MET A 1 -4.86 -14.54 24.80
CA MET A 1 -5.83 -14.01 23.82
C MET A 1 -5.02 -13.31 22.73
N ILE A 2 -4.97 -13.88 21.54
CA ILE A 2 -4.36 -13.27 20.35
C ILE A 2 -5.51 -12.76 19.50
N SER A 3 -5.44 -11.53 19.01
CA SER A 3 -6.44 -10.97 18.10
C SER A 3 -5.79 -10.24 16.95
N PHE A 4 -6.36 -10.41 15.76
CA PHE A 4 -5.99 -9.68 14.55
C PHE A 4 -7.00 -8.56 14.35
N MET A 5 -6.50 -7.37 14.03
CA MET A 5 -7.30 -6.22 13.67
C MET A 5 -6.84 -5.74 12.31
N ASP A 6 -7.78 -5.65 11.38
CA ASP A 6 -7.48 -5.31 9.99
C ASP A 6 -7.82 -3.83 9.71
N TYR A 7 -8.73 -3.24 10.50
CA TYR A 7 -9.20 -1.86 10.41
C TYR A 7 -9.49 -1.29 11.81
N PRO A 8 -9.28 0.02 12.10
CA PRO A 8 -8.70 1.09 11.26
C PRO A 8 -7.17 1.02 11.14
N HIS A 9 -6.52 0.17 11.93
CA HIS A 9 -5.09 -0.06 11.88
C HIS A 9 -4.82 -1.56 11.85
N CYS A 10 -4.01 -2.00 10.88
CA CYS A 10 -3.55 -3.37 10.78
C CYS A 10 -2.61 -3.68 11.96
N GLU A 11 -3.17 -4.25 13.03
CA GLU A 11 -2.50 -4.52 14.30
C GLU A 11 -2.73 -5.97 14.77
N ILE A 12 -1.72 -6.54 15.40
CA ILE A 12 -1.81 -7.82 16.10
C ILE A 12 -1.69 -7.53 17.59
N ARG A 13 -2.69 -7.96 18.35
CA ARG A 13 -2.65 -7.90 19.81
C ARG A 13 -2.31 -9.28 20.34
N TYR A 14 -1.28 -9.36 21.17
CA TYR A 14 -0.76 -10.62 21.70
C TYR A 14 -0.28 -10.45 23.14
N ILE A 15 -0.08 -11.57 23.83
CA ILE A 15 0.52 -11.55 25.17
C ILE A 15 1.95 -12.07 25.03
N TYR A 16 2.91 -11.22 25.39
CA TYR A 16 4.31 -11.62 25.40
C TYR A 16 4.57 -12.59 26.56
N CYS A 17 5.01 -13.81 26.23
CA CYS A 17 5.31 -14.85 27.20
C CYS A 17 6.83 -15.06 27.24
N ARG A 18 7.45 -14.81 28.40
CA ARG A 18 8.90 -14.96 28.57
C ARG A 18 9.22 -16.27 29.28
N GLY A 19 9.82 -17.22 28.55
CA GLY A 19 10.24 -18.53 29.11
C GLY A 19 9.09 -19.49 29.40
N ILE A 20 7.86 -19.17 28.99
CA ILE A 20 6.66 -20.00 29.06
C ILE A 20 5.91 -19.91 27.73
N GLU A 21 5.16 -20.95 27.37
CA GLU A 21 4.45 -21.01 26.08
C GLU A 21 3.09 -20.30 26.07
N TYR A 22 2.46 -20.16 27.24
CA TYR A 22 1.14 -19.56 27.39
C TYR A 22 1.07 -18.68 28.66
N PRO A 23 0.23 -17.64 28.67
CA PRO A 23 0.08 -16.77 29.83
C PRO A 23 -0.57 -17.50 31.00
N LEU A 24 -0.12 -17.19 32.22
CA LEU A 24 -0.72 -17.72 33.44
C LEU A 24 -2.06 -17.02 33.71
N VAL A 25 -3.11 -17.80 33.94
CA VAL A 25 -4.51 -17.32 34.06
C VAL A 25 -4.70 -16.32 35.21
N GLU A 26 -3.93 -16.45 36.29
CA GLU A 26 -4.01 -15.57 37.46
C GLU A 26 -3.35 -14.20 37.25
N SER A 27 -2.49 -14.08 36.23
CA SER A 27 -1.84 -12.82 35.90
C SER A 27 -2.72 -12.01 34.94
N ARG A 28 -3.15 -10.82 35.37
CA ARG A 28 -3.81 -9.85 34.47
C ARG A 28 -2.77 -9.32 33.47
N SER A 29 -2.57 -10.04 32.36
CA SER A 29 -1.64 -9.64 31.30
C SER A 29 -2.24 -8.52 30.44
N ILE A 30 -1.50 -7.42 30.27
CA ILE A 30 -1.86 -6.36 29.33
C ILE A 30 -1.40 -6.82 27.92
N PRO A 31 -2.31 -6.91 26.93
CA PRO A 31 -1.92 -7.26 25.57
C PRO A 31 -0.93 -6.23 24.99
N ALA A 32 0.17 -6.72 24.44
CA ALA A 32 1.05 -5.93 23.59
C ALA A 32 0.42 -5.77 22.20
N VAL A 33 0.71 -4.66 21.53
CA VAL A 33 0.24 -4.35 20.19
C VAL A 33 1.44 -4.25 19.26
N VAL A 34 1.39 -4.93 18.12
CA VAL A 34 2.40 -4.81 17.05
C VAL A 34 1.71 -4.52 15.73
N LYS A 35 2.32 -3.67 14.90
CA LYS A 35 1.83 -3.41 13.55
C LYS A 35 2.04 -4.63 12.67
N TRP A 36 1.17 -4.82 11.70
CA TRP A 36 1.38 -5.85 10.69
C TRP A 36 2.67 -5.56 9.92
N GLN A 37 3.45 -6.62 9.71
CA GLN A 37 4.62 -6.61 8.85
C GLN A 37 4.47 -7.78 7.89
N LEU A 38 4.28 -7.48 6.61
CA LEU A 38 4.15 -8.51 5.58
C LEU A 38 5.55 -9.06 5.25
N PRO A 39 5.74 -10.39 5.23
CA PRO A 39 7.04 -11.02 5.01
C PRO A 39 7.46 -10.95 3.52
N LEU A 40 7.63 -9.74 3.00
CA LEU A 40 8.08 -9.48 1.62
C LEU A 40 9.59 -9.67 1.47
N CYS A 41 10.05 -9.87 0.23
CA CYS A 41 11.47 -9.92 -0.06
C CYS A 41 12.11 -8.52 0.03
N ASN A 42 13.29 -8.41 0.65
CA ASN A 42 14.07 -7.17 0.77
C ASN A 42 13.34 -6.02 1.49
N GLN A 43 12.76 -6.30 2.66
CA GLN A 43 11.94 -5.36 3.45
C GLN A 43 12.63 -4.02 3.78
N ASP A 44 13.96 -3.99 3.83
CA ASP A 44 14.69 -2.75 4.13
C ASP A 44 14.67 -1.74 2.98
N THR A 45 14.39 -2.19 1.75
CA THR A 45 14.39 -1.36 0.55
C THR A 45 13.18 -0.42 0.50
N GLU A 46 13.36 0.76 -0.10
CA GLU A 46 12.25 1.71 -0.33
C GLU A 46 11.13 1.07 -1.17
N LYS A 47 11.49 0.26 -2.17
CA LYS A 47 10.55 -0.51 -3.00
C LYS A 47 9.65 -1.40 -2.14
N SER A 48 10.24 -2.28 -1.33
CA SER A 48 9.47 -3.24 -0.52
C SER A 48 8.59 -2.54 0.51
N LYS A 49 9.04 -1.43 1.08
CA LYS A 49 8.24 -0.61 2.01
C LYS A 49 7.04 0.04 1.35
N LEU A 50 7.15 0.44 0.08
CA LEU A 50 6.01 0.98 -0.69
C LEU A 50 5.05 -0.13 -1.11
N GLU A 51 5.56 -1.29 -1.52
CA GLU A 51 4.75 -2.45 -1.88
C GLU A 51 3.95 -2.98 -0.69
N GLU A 52 4.58 -3.06 0.50
CA GLU A 52 3.90 -3.41 1.75
C GLU A 52 2.76 -2.44 2.07
N LYS A 53 2.99 -1.13 1.95
CA LYS A 53 1.94 -0.12 2.19
C LYS A 53 0.78 -0.26 1.22
N LEU A 54 1.07 -0.52 -0.05
CA LEU A 54 0.05 -0.69 -1.08
C LEU A 54 -0.82 -1.92 -0.81
N LEU A 55 -0.20 -3.05 -0.43
CA LEU A 55 -0.92 -4.27 -0.03
C LEU A 55 -1.75 -4.05 1.24
N LEU A 56 -1.21 -3.37 2.24
CA LEU A 56 -1.96 -3.06 3.47
C LEU A 56 -3.13 -2.09 3.20
N ALA A 57 -2.98 -1.14 2.29
CA ALA A 57 -4.07 -0.26 1.88
C ALA A 57 -5.19 -1.03 1.17
N GLU A 58 -4.85 -2.01 0.33
CA GLU A 58 -5.81 -2.88 -0.34
C GLU A 58 -6.53 -3.81 0.66
N ILE A 59 -5.81 -4.40 1.61
CA ILE A 59 -6.44 -5.15 2.71
C ILE A 59 -7.39 -4.24 3.51
N GLY A 60 -6.95 -3.02 3.82
CA GLY A 60 -7.74 -2.03 4.55
C GLY A 60 -9.03 -1.63 3.83
N SER A 61 -9.02 -1.49 2.50
CA SER A 61 -10.22 -1.16 1.73
C SER A 61 -11.24 -2.30 1.73
N TYR A 62 -10.78 -3.56 1.69
CA TYR A 62 -11.66 -4.73 1.80
C TYR A 62 -12.15 -5.00 3.22
N ALA A 63 -11.33 -4.70 4.23
CA ALA A 63 -11.68 -4.89 5.64
C ALA A 63 -12.60 -3.80 6.18
N LEU A 64 -12.68 -2.65 5.51
CA LEU A 64 -13.53 -1.54 5.92
C LEU A 64 -15.01 -1.94 5.88
N ASN A 65 -15.57 -2.13 7.06
CA ASN A 65 -16.98 -2.43 7.28
C ASN A 65 -17.52 -1.41 8.29
N SER A 66 -18.16 -0.35 7.78
CA SER A 66 -18.84 0.68 8.56
C SER A 66 -20.32 0.66 8.18
N ASP A 67 -21.20 0.73 9.19
CA ASP A 67 -22.65 0.86 9.01
C ASP A 67 -23.06 2.27 8.57
N ASP A 68 -22.19 3.25 8.80
CA ASP A 68 -22.32 4.63 8.32
C ASP A 68 -21.68 4.75 6.93
N GLU A 69 -22.52 4.88 5.91
CA GLU A 69 -22.11 4.91 4.50
C GLU A 69 -21.34 6.19 4.14
N ASP A 70 -21.69 7.34 4.72
CA ASP A 70 -20.98 8.60 4.45
C ASP A 70 -19.55 8.54 4.99
N LYS A 71 -19.40 8.01 6.22
CA LYS A 71 -18.09 7.81 6.84
C LYS A 71 -17.26 6.79 6.06
N LYS A 72 -17.87 5.70 5.65
CA LYS A 72 -17.22 4.65 4.85
C LYS A 72 -16.71 5.18 3.52
N GLU A 73 -17.51 5.98 2.81
CA GLU A 73 -17.09 6.60 1.55
C GLU A 73 -15.88 7.51 1.76
N SER A 74 -15.90 8.35 2.80
CA SER A 74 -14.77 9.20 3.15
C SER A 74 -13.50 8.40 3.44
N GLU A 75 -13.59 7.31 4.21
CA GLU A 75 -12.45 6.46 4.55
C GLU A 75 -11.91 5.70 3.32
N LEU A 76 -12.79 5.24 2.42
CA LEU A 76 -12.38 4.65 1.13
C LEU A 76 -11.66 5.67 0.24
N LEU A 77 -12.11 6.92 0.21
CA LEU A 77 -11.44 7.98 -0.54
C LEU A 77 -10.04 8.26 0.00
N ASP A 78 -9.86 8.29 1.33
CA ASP A 78 -8.55 8.45 1.95
C ASP A 78 -7.62 7.27 1.66
N ILE A 79 -8.13 6.04 1.74
CA ILE A 79 -7.36 4.83 1.38
C ILE A 79 -6.98 4.86 -0.12
N SER A 80 -7.91 5.22 -1.00
CA SER A 80 -7.65 5.34 -2.44
C SER A 80 -6.62 6.43 -2.77
N ALA A 81 -6.67 7.57 -2.08
CA ALA A 81 -5.70 8.65 -2.24
C ALA A 81 -4.30 8.24 -1.80
N THR A 82 -4.18 7.55 -0.66
CA THR A 82 -2.90 7.02 -0.18
C THR A 82 -2.33 5.92 -1.07
N TYR A 83 -3.18 4.99 -1.52
CA TYR A 83 -2.85 3.96 -2.50
C TYR A 83 -2.26 4.58 -3.77
N THR A 84 -2.98 5.53 -4.36
CA THR A 84 -2.57 6.18 -5.62
C THR A 84 -1.26 6.93 -5.47
N LYS A 85 -1.05 7.61 -4.32
CA LYS A 85 0.21 8.29 -4.00
C LYS A 85 1.40 7.33 -3.96
N ASP A 86 1.23 6.16 -3.35
CA ASP A 86 2.30 5.16 -3.26
C ASP A 86 2.55 4.45 -4.61
N VAL A 87 1.52 4.25 -5.44
CA VAL A 87 1.67 3.82 -6.84
C VAL A 87 2.52 4.80 -7.64
N VAL A 88 2.22 6.11 -7.56
CA VAL A 88 3.01 7.15 -8.25
C VAL A 88 4.47 7.17 -7.79
N ARG A 89 4.73 6.88 -6.51
CA ARG A 89 6.10 6.75 -5.99
C ARG A 89 6.81 5.52 -6.53
N LEU A 90 6.14 4.38 -6.59
CA LEU A 90 6.67 3.15 -7.20
C LEU A 90 6.97 3.35 -8.70
N PHE A 91 6.07 4.03 -9.42
CA PHE A 91 6.30 4.45 -10.80
C PHE A 91 7.58 5.28 -10.93
N ALA A 92 7.70 6.37 -10.14
CA ALA A 92 8.86 7.24 -10.18
C ALA A 92 10.16 6.51 -9.81
N LEU A 93 10.12 5.60 -8.84
CA LEU A 93 11.24 4.76 -8.42
C LEU A 93 11.68 3.82 -9.56
N ALA A 94 10.73 3.21 -10.27
CA ALA A 94 11.00 2.36 -11.42
C ALA A 94 11.63 3.13 -12.59
N CYS A 95 11.12 4.34 -12.89
CA CYS A 95 11.72 5.22 -13.90
C CYS A 95 13.16 5.61 -13.54
N ARG A 96 13.43 5.99 -12.28
CA ARG A 96 14.79 6.33 -11.82
C ARG A 96 15.77 5.15 -11.90
N ALA A 97 15.26 3.93 -11.81
CA ALA A 97 16.03 2.70 -11.97
C ALA A 97 16.09 2.19 -13.42
N ASP A 98 15.62 2.98 -14.39
CA ASP A 98 15.51 2.66 -15.83
C ASP A 98 14.74 1.36 -16.13
N ARG A 99 13.77 0.99 -15.26
CA ARG A 99 12.91 -0.19 -15.43
C ARG A 99 11.59 0.20 -16.07
N GLN A 100 11.63 0.58 -17.34
CA GLN A 100 10.48 1.17 -18.04
C GLN A 100 9.28 0.22 -18.14
N CYS A 101 9.50 -1.08 -18.36
CA CYS A 101 8.40 -2.07 -18.35
C CYS A 101 7.67 -2.12 -17.01
N ARG A 102 8.43 -2.09 -15.90
CA ARG A 102 7.88 -2.07 -14.54
C ARG A 102 7.16 -0.76 -14.24
N ALA A 103 7.68 0.36 -14.71
CA ALA A 103 7.00 1.65 -14.59
C ALA A 103 5.65 1.62 -15.34
N ALA A 104 5.61 1.05 -16.55
CA ALA A 104 4.36 0.91 -17.31
C ALA A 104 3.33 0.05 -16.55
N GLU A 105 3.74 -1.02 -15.88
CA GLU A 105 2.86 -1.83 -15.03
C GLU A 105 2.27 -0.99 -13.88
N PHE A 106 3.08 -0.18 -13.18
CA PHE A 106 2.56 0.67 -12.10
C PHE A 106 1.54 1.70 -12.58
N ALA A 107 1.67 2.21 -13.80
CA ALA A 107 0.67 3.11 -14.37
C ALA A 107 -0.70 2.42 -14.54
N THR A 108 -0.74 1.10 -14.73
CA THR A 108 -2.01 0.34 -14.84
C THR A 108 -2.81 0.27 -13.55
N TYR A 109 -2.18 0.48 -12.39
CA TYR A 109 -2.85 0.50 -11.09
C TYR A 109 -3.55 1.83 -10.79
N THR A 110 -3.51 2.80 -11.71
CA THR A 110 -4.19 4.08 -11.56
C THR A 110 -5.26 4.25 -12.63
N HIS A 111 -6.46 4.68 -12.23
CA HIS A 111 -7.59 4.89 -13.17
C HIS A 111 -7.87 6.36 -13.48
N SER A 112 -7.21 7.29 -12.80
CA SER A 112 -7.40 8.73 -13.03
C SER A 112 -6.53 9.23 -14.18
N GLY A 113 -7.17 9.71 -15.25
CA GLY A 113 -6.49 10.28 -16.41
C GLY A 113 -5.57 11.46 -16.06
N GLN A 114 -5.90 12.25 -15.03
CA GLN A 114 -5.04 13.35 -14.56
C GLN A 114 -3.71 12.84 -13.98
N ILE A 115 -3.76 11.70 -13.28
CA ILE A 115 -2.60 11.10 -12.64
C ILE A 115 -1.74 10.39 -13.67
N VAL A 116 -2.37 9.68 -14.61
CA VAL A 116 -1.69 9.11 -15.77
C VAL A 116 -0.98 10.19 -16.58
N GLN A 117 -1.65 11.32 -16.88
CA GLN A 117 -1.02 12.44 -17.57
C GLN A 117 0.20 12.99 -16.79
N SER A 118 0.11 13.04 -15.46
CA SER A 118 1.23 13.44 -14.61
C SER A 118 2.39 12.44 -14.67
N MET A 119 2.10 11.14 -14.76
CA MET A 119 3.11 10.09 -14.97
C MET A 119 3.75 10.17 -16.37
N CYS A 120 2.98 10.44 -17.43
CA CYS A 120 3.52 10.69 -18.78
C CYS A 120 4.47 11.89 -18.78
N ASN A 121 4.04 13.01 -18.20
CA ASN A 121 4.87 14.20 -18.06
C ASN A 121 6.17 13.92 -17.28
N PHE A 122 6.10 13.07 -16.25
CA PHE A 122 7.28 12.65 -15.49
C PHE A 122 8.22 11.77 -16.33
N ALA A 123 7.69 10.80 -17.10
CA ALA A 123 8.47 9.95 -18.00
C ALA A 123 9.19 10.76 -19.08
N SER A 124 8.50 11.71 -19.71
CA SER A 124 9.09 12.64 -20.69
C SER A 124 10.21 13.49 -20.09
N LYS A 125 10.01 14.03 -18.88
CA LYS A 125 11.04 14.81 -18.16
C LYS A 125 12.25 13.98 -17.74
N THR A 126 12.06 12.70 -17.46
CA THR A 126 13.13 11.77 -17.05
C THR A 126 13.85 11.10 -18.22
N ARG A 127 13.61 11.56 -19.46
CA ARG A 127 14.22 11.06 -20.71
C ARG A 127 13.81 9.63 -21.08
N HIS A 128 12.58 9.24 -20.76
CA HIS A 128 11.97 7.98 -21.21
C HIS A 128 10.79 8.25 -22.19
N PRO A 129 11.05 8.77 -23.41
CA PRO A 129 10.00 9.16 -24.34
C PRO A 129 9.16 7.97 -24.84
N LEU A 130 9.78 6.80 -25.04
CA LEU A 130 9.06 5.59 -25.45
C LEU A 130 8.07 5.10 -24.38
N LEU A 131 8.42 5.26 -23.10
CA LEU A 131 7.51 4.97 -22.00
C LEU A 131 6.33 5.95 -22.00
N ALA A 132 6.59 7.25 -22.17
CA ALA A 132 5.54 8.26 -22.23
C ALA A 132 4.58 8.01 -23.39
N GLU A 133 5.09 7.74 -24.59
CA GLU A 133 4.28 7.41 -25.77
C GLU A 133 3.42 6.17 -25.54
N LYS A 134 4.00 5.10 -24.97
CA LYS A 134 3.25 3.88 -24.65
C LYS A 134 2.10 4.15 -23.68
N LEU A 135 2.32 4.98 -22.66
CA LEU A 135 1.29 5.36 -21.72
C LEU A 135 0.21 6.20 -22.39
N GLU A 136 0.57 7.23 -23.17
CA GLU A 136 -0.38 8.06 -23.89
C GLU A 136 -1.30 7.22 -24.80
N VAL A 137 -0.76 6.28 -25.58
CA VAL A 137 -1.55 5.41 -26.46
C VAL A 137 -2.50 4.51 -25.66
N THR A 138 -2.05 3.97 -24.53
CA THR A 138 -2.85 3.03 -23.72
C THR A 138 -4.07 3.70 -23.08
N TRP A 139 -3.98 5.01 -22.80
CA TRP A 139 -5.00 5.77 -22.07
C TRP A 139 -5.74 6.82 -22.92
N SER A 140 -5.62 6.75 -24.25
CA SER A 140 -6.30 7.64 -25.22
C SER A 140 -7.68 7.14 -25.70
N PHE A 141 -8.32 6.22 -24.96
CA PHE A 141 -9.66 5.67 -25.24
C PHE A 141 -10.61 5.94 -24.07
#